data_AF-A0A971PS75-F1
#
_entry.id   AF-A0A971PS75-F1
#
_cell.length_a   1.000
_cell.length_b   1.000
_cell.length_c   1.000
_cell.angle_alpha   90.00
_cell.angle_beta   90.00
_cell.angle_gamma   90.00
#
_symmetry.space_group_name_H-M   'P 1'
#
loop_
_entity.id
_entity.type
_entity.pdbx_description
1 polymer ?
#
loop_
_entity_poly.entity_id
_entity_poly.type
_entity_poly.pdbx_seq_one_letter_code
_entity_poly.pdbx_strand_id
1 'polypeptide(L)'
;GDPRHAGASEALLEAVDDEVRALITGCYEEAKAALEQNRDRLERIVALLMEKETLDEAEVYAAAGIERVREDRHLVGTEGAATAARTGSPSVREDGHAGGSGREDAVVQSDAVVRSDAAARSGSTSHLGPPPDPPNR
;
A
#
# COMPACT_ATOMS: atom_id res chain seq x y z
N GLY A 1 17.72 16.92 7.12
CA GLY A 1 19.09 16.71 7.64
C GLY A 1 19.67 15.53 6.91
N ASP A 2 20.97 15.57 6.62
CA ASP A 2 21.67 14.46 5.96
C ASP A 2 21.75 13.26 6.93
N PRO A 3 21.26 12.06 6.56
CA PRO A 3 21.24 10.89 7.43
C PRO A 3 22.64 10.45 7.91
N ARG A 4 23.70 10.84 7.21
CA ARG A 4 25.09 10.66 7.68
C ARG A 4 25.37 11.42 8.98
N HIS A 5 24.77 12.60 9.13
CA HIS A 5 24.87 13.41 10.35
C HIS A 5 24.04 12.83 11.51
N ALA A 6 23.17 11.85 11.24
CA ALA A 6 22.41 11.10 12.23
C ALA A 6 23.07 9.76 12.63
N GLY A 7 24.31 9.49 12.17
CA GLY A 7 25.09 8.31 12.56
C GLY A 7 24.87 7.06 11.70
N ALA A 8 24.17 7.17 10.56
CA ALA A 8 24.08 6.07 9.60
C ALA A 8 25.44 5.81 8.94
N SER A 9 25.82 4.53 8.81
CA SER A 9 27.03 4.15 8.07
C SER A 9 26.81 4.25 6.55
N GLU A 10 27.86 4.53 5.78
CA GLU A 10 27.79 4.55 4.31
C GLU A 10 27.27 3.23 3.75
N ALA A 11 27.74 2.10 4.30
CA ALA A 11 27.30 0.78 3.88
C ALA A 11 25.79 0.54 4.11
N LEU A 12 25.21 1.13 5.18
CA LEU A 12 23.77 1.04 5.41
C LEU A 12 23.00 1.90 4.40
N LEU A 13 23.50 3.10 4.09
CA LEU A 13 22.87 3.98 3.11
C LEU A 13 22.90 3.35 1.71
N GLU A 14 24.02 2.76 1.32
CA GLU A 14 24.15 2.03 0.05
C GLU A 14 23.18 0.85 -0.02
N ALA A 15 23.09 0.04 1.04
CA ALA A 15 22.15 -1.08 1.09
C ALA A 15 20.67 -0.62 0.99
N VAL A 16 20.33 0.52 1.60
CA VAL A 16 18.98 1.10 1.50
C VAL A 16 18.70 1.60 0.07
N ASP A 17 19.64 2.30 -0.54
CA ASP A 17 19.49 2.81 -1.90
C ASP A 17 19.32 1.66 -2.91
N ASP A 18 20.05 0.56 -2.72
CA ASP A 18 19.92 -0.65 -3.53
C ASP A 18 18.55 -1.31 -3.37
N GLU A 19 18.04 -1.44 -2.13
CA GLU A 19 16.73 -2.02 -1.87
C GLU A 19 15.59 -1.15 -2.42
N VAL A 20 15.70 0.17 -2.28
CA VAL A 20 14.71 1.12 -2.84
C VAL A 20 14.69 1.00 -4.37
N ARG A 21 15.87 0.90 -5.01
CA ARG A 21 15.95 0.68 -6.45
C ARG A 21 15.31 -0.64 -6.85
N ALA A 22 15.64 -1.73 -6.15
CA ALA A 22 15.07 -3.04 -6.41
C ALA A 22 13.54 -3.04 -6.29
N LEU A 23 13.00 -2.41 -5.24
CA LEU A 23 11.56 -2.28 -5.02
C LEU A 23 10.88 -1.52 -6.16
N ILE A 24 11.40 -0.33 -6.53
CA ILE A 24 10.81 0.49 -7.60
C ILE A 24 10.86 -0.25 -8.93
N THR A 25 11.98 -0.89 -9.26
CA THR A 25 12.11 -1.68 -10.47
C THR A 25 11.13 -2.86 -10.48
N GLY A 26 10.98 -3.57 -9.35
CA GLY A 26 10.00 -4.64 -9.21
C GLY A 26 8.57 -4.16 -9.47
N CYS A 27 8.14 -3.11 -8.78
CA CYS A 27 6.80 -2.53 -8.98
C CYS A 27 6.58 -2.03 -10.42
N TYR A 28 7.61 -1.45 -11.04
CA TYR A 28 7.52 -0.99 -12.42
C TYR A 28 7.31 -2.15 -13.40
N GLU A 29 8.10 -3.22 -13.29
CA GLU A 29 7.96 -4.39 -14.16
C GLU A 29 6.62 -5.11 -13.94
N GLU A 30 6.15 -5.21 -12.69
CA GLU A 30 4.82 -5.74 -12.38
C GLU A 30 3.70 -4.90 -13.02
N ALA A 31 3.75 -3.57 -12.88
CA ALA A 31 2.78 -2.67 -13.48
C ALA A 31 2.81 -2.76 -15.02
N LYS A 32 4.01 -2.79 -15.61
CA LYS A 32 4.19 -2.93 -17.05
C LYS A 32 3.63 -4.26 -17.55
N ALA A 33 3.96 -5.37 -16.89
CA ALA A 33 3.43 -6.68 -17.23
C ALA A 33 1.89 -6.70 -17.14
N ALA A 34 1.31 -6.09 -16.10
CA ALA A 34 -0.14 -5.97 -15.97
C ALA A 34 -0.76 -5.16 -17.13
N LEU A 35 -0.14 -4.05 -17.54
CA LEU A 35 -0.60 -3.24 -18.67
C LEU A 35 -0.49 -4.01 -20.00
N GLU A 36 0.60 -4.74 -20.22
CA GLU A 36 0.82 -5.56 -21.42
C GLU A 36 -0.20 -6.71 -21.50
N GLN A 37 -0.44 -7.41 -20.40
CA GLN A 37 -1.45 -8.48 -20.31
C GLN A 37 -2.87 -7.97 -20.55
N ASN A 38 -3.13 -6.69 -20.28
CA ASN A 38 -4.45 -6.05 -20.46
C ASN A 38 -4.47 -5.10 -21.67
N ARG A 39 -3.55 -5.25 -22.62
CA ARG A 39 -3.41 -4.33 -23.77
C ARG A 39 -4.71 -4.14 -24.55
N ASP A 40 -5.42 -5.22 -24.85
CA ASP A 40 -6.70 -5.17 -25.57
C ASP A 40 -7.76 -4.35 -24.82
N ARG A 41 -7.72 -4.37 -23.47
CA ARG A 41 -8.64 -3.58 -22.63
C ARG A 41 -8.29 -2.10 -22.72
N LEU A 42 -7.00 -1.77 -22.69
CA LEU A 42 -6.51 -0.40 -22.87
C LEU A 42 -6.87 0.14 -24.25
N GLU A 43 -6.75 -0.67 -25.30
CA GLU A 43 -7.09 -0.26 -26.68
C GLU A 43 -8.57 0.09 -26.83
N ARG A 44 -9.48 -0.63 -26.15
CA ARG A 44 -10.90 -0.26 -26.12
C ARG A 44 -11.16 1.05 -25.39
N ILE A 45 -10.49 1.29 -24.27
CA ILE A 45 -10.58 2.56 -23.53
C ILE A 45 -10.07 3.71 -24.41
N VAL A 46 -8.94 3.52 -25.07
CA VAL A 46 -8.36 4.53 -25.98
C VAL A 46 -9.29 4.82 -27.15
N ALA A 47 -9.84 3.80 -27.80
CA ALA A 47 -10.80 3.98 -28.90
C ALA A 47 -12.00 4.82 -28.45
N LEU A 48 -12.58 4.51 -27.28
CA LEU A 48 -13.72 5.25 -26.75
C LEU A 48 -13.34 6.70 -26.34
N LEU A 49 -12.12 6.91 -25.83
CA LEU A 49 -11.59 8.27 -25.58
C LEU A 49 -11.40 9.06 -26.87
N MET A 50 -11.03 8.43 -27.98
CA MET A 50 -10.93 9.12 -29.28
C MET A 50 -12.30 9.56 -29.79
N GLU A 51 -13.37 8.84 -29.44
CA GLU A 51 -14.75 9.19 -29.81
C GLU A 51 -15.36 10.25 -28.90
N LYS A 52 -15.13 10.15 -27.59
CA LYS A 52 -15.85 10.92 -26.56
C LYS A 52 -15.02 11.97 -25.83
N GLU A 53 -13.71 11.98 -26.03
CA GLU A 53 -12.71 12.83 -25.36
C GLU A 53 -12.53 12.57 -23.86
N THR A 54 -13.60 12.23 -23.15
CA THR A 54 -13.63 11.95 -21.72
C THR A 54 -14.52 10.75 -21.44
N LEU A 55 -14.19 9.98 -20.39
CA LEU A 55 -14.99 8.85 -19.91
C LEU A 55 -15.23 9.02 -18.41
N ASP A 56 -16.46 8.73 -17.99
CA ASP A 56 -16.75 8.56 -16.58
C ASP A 56 -16.30 7.17 -16.06
N GLU A 57 -16.38 6.98 -14.75
CA GLU A 57 -15.99 5.72 -14.11
C GLU A 57 -16.72 4.50 -14.70
N ALA A 58 -18.04 4.58 -14.90
CA ALA A 58 -18.83 3.45 -15.37
C ALA A 58 -18.48 3.09 -16.82
N GLU A 59 -18.21 4.09 -17.64
CA GLU A 59 -17.80 3.94 -19.03
C GLU A 59 -16.41 3.31 -19.14
N VAL A 60 -15.48 3.64 -18.24
CA VAL A 60 -14.15 3.00 -18.18
C VAL A 60 -14.27 1.52 -17.82
N TYR A 61 -15.05 1.15 -16.79
CA TYR A 61 -15.26 -0.25 -16.42
C TYR A 61 -15.95 -1.04 -17.53
N ALA A 62 -16.96 -0.46 -18.18
CA ALA A 62 -17.64 -1.07 -19.32
C ALA A 62 -16.68 -1.29 -20.50
N ALA A 63 -15.87 -0.29 -20.85
CA ALA A 63 -14.86 -0.41 -21.91
C ALA A 63 -13.79 -1.45 -21.58
N ALA A 64 -13.37 -1.54 -20.31
CA ALA A 64 -12.45 -2.56 -19.83
C ALA A 64 -13.08 -3.97 -19.81
N GLY A 65 -14.41 -4.10 -19.93
CA GLY A 65 -15.13 -5.37 -19.81
C GLY A 65 -15.09 -5.93 -18.39
N ILE A 66 -15.01 -5.04 -17.39
CA ILE A 66 -14.94 -5.39 -15.98
C ILE A 66 -16.29 -5.04 -15.35
N GLU A 67 -16.90 -6.02 -14.68
CA GLU A 67 -18.13 -5.77 -13.92
C GLU A 67 -17.83 -4.84 -12.75
N ARG A 68 -18.57 -3.74 -12.66
CA ARG A 68 -18.46 -2.81 -11.55
C ARG A 68 -19.16 -3.40 -10.33
N VAL A 69 -18.40 -3.95 -9.40
CA VAL A 69 -18.89 -4.16 -8.04
C VAL A 69 -18.88 -2.81 -7.34
N ARG A 70 -20.08 -2.24 -7.12
CA ARG A 70 -20.22 -1.16 -6.14
C ARG A 70 -20.04 -1.79 -4.77
N GLU A 71 -18.81 -1.80 -4.27
CA GLU A 71 -18.56 -1.94 -2.84
C GLU A 71 -19.31 -0.77 -2.17
N ASP A 72 -20.45 -1.07 -1.55
CA ASP A 72 -21.18 -0.12 -0.70
C ASP A 72 -20.26 0.29 0.44
N ARG A 73 -19.42 1.32 0.20
CA ARG A 73 -18.48 1.97 1.11
C ARG A 73 -18.42 1.33 2.50
N HIS A 74 -17.78 0.17 2.62
CA HIS A 74 -17.48 -0.38 3.94
C HIS A 74 -16.24 0.35 4.45
N LEU A 75 -16.48 1.54 5.00
CA LEU A 75 -15.52 2.24 5.82
C LEU A 75 -15.25 1.36 7.04
N VAL A 76 -14.23 0.51 6.99
CA VAL A 76 -13.59 0.03 8.22
C VAL A 76 -12.84 1.23 8.79
N GLY A 77 -13.54 1.99 9.62
CA GLY A 77 -12.92 2.99 10.47
C GLY A 77 -11.95 2.28 11.42
N THR A 78 -10.68 2.68 11.39
CA THR A 78 -9.83 2.56 12.57
C THR A 78 -10.46 3.44 13.64
N GLU A 79 -11.04 2.84 14.67
CA GLU A 79 -11.69 3.53 15.77
C GLU A 79 -10.72 4.52 16.45
N GLY A 80 -11.09 5.80 16.49
CA GLY A 80 -10.36 6.82 17.26
C GLY A 80 -10.58 8.26 16.80
N ALA A 81 -11.55 8.93 17.41
CA ALA A 81 -11.86 10.38 17.35
C ALA A 81 -12.51 10.88 16.03
N ALA A 82 -13.65 11.57 16.01
CA ALA A 82 -14.36 12.31 17.04
C ALA A 82 -15.86 12.24 16.78
N THR A 83 -16.59 11.93 17.83
CA THR A 83 -18.02 12.23 17.93
C THR A 83 -18.24 13.74 17.80
N ALA A 84 -19.27 14.08 17.01
CA ALA A 84 -20.10 15.27 17.11
C ALA A 84 -19.70 16.50 16.26
N ALA A 85 -20.11 16.47 14.98
CA ALA A 85 -20.64 17.66 14.34
C ALA A 85 -21.96 18.06 15.04
N ARG A 86 -21.87 18.96 16.01
CA ARG A 86 -23.03 19.59 16.66
C ARG A 86 -23.18 20.99 16.08
N THR A 87 -24.00 21.13 15.04
CA THR A 87 -24.51 22.44 14.64
C THR A 87 -25.81 22.68 15.41
N GLY A 88 -25.81 23.68 16.29
CA GLY A 88 -27.00 24.11 17.02
C GLY A 88 -26.64 24.98 18.21
N SER A 89 -26.56 26.30 17.99
CA SER A 89 -26.59 27.31 19.06
C SER A 89 -27.92 27.25 19.80
N PRO A 90 -27.95 27.45 21.13
CA PRO A 90 -28.44 28.74 21.62
C PRO A 90 -27.70 29.29 22.85
N SER A 91 -27.82 30.60 23.03
CA SER A 91 -27.33 31.47 24.09
C SER A 91 -27.90 31.18 25.49
N VAL A 92 -27.13 31.42 26.56
CA VAL A 92 -27.36 32.46 27.62
C VAL A 92 -26.39 32.24 28.81
N ARG A 93 -25.61 33.31 29.06
CA ARG A 93 -25.09 33.95 30.31
C ARG A 93 -24.76 33.16 31.60
N GLU A 94 -23.55 33.50 32.04
CA GLU A 94 -23.13 33.99 33.37
C GLU A 94 -22.47 33.07 34.42
N ASP A 95 -21.39 33.67 34.94
CA ASP A 95 -20.69 33.58 36.22
C ASP A 95 -19.82 32.37 36.57
N GLY A 96 -18.53 32.68 36.80
CA GLY A 96 -17.50 31.73 37.21
C GLY A 96 -17.29 31.64 38.71
N HIS A 97 -16.55 30.61 39.14
CA HIS A 97 -15.65 30.69 40.28
C HIS A 97 -14.67 29.51 40.31
N ALA A 98 -13.46 29.83 40.78
CA ALA A 98 -12.29 29.07 41.21
C ALA A 98 -12.33 27.54 41.44
N GLY A 99 -11.17 26.91 41.18
CA GLY A 99 -10.50 26.11 42.22
C GLY A 99 -10.07 24.67 41.88
N GLY A 100 -8.75 24.44 41.80
CA GLY A 100 -8.11 23.41 42.63
C GLY A 100 -7.81 22.01 42.06
N SER A 101 -6.50 21.74 41.96
CA SER A 101 -5.81 20.54 42.50
C SER A 101 -6.07 19.17 41.87
N GLY A 102 -5.08 18.73 41.06
CA GLY A 102 -4.09 17.76 41.53
C GLY A 102 -4.37 16.25 41.36
N ARG A 103 -3.28 15.56 41.01
CA ARG A 103 -2.97 14.12 41.17
C ARG A 103 -3.44 13.20 40.05
N GLU A 104 -2.73 12.14 39.69
CA GLU A 104 -1.38 11.62 39.96
C GLU A 104 -1.15 10.50 38.92
N ASP A 105 0.10 10.14 38.75
CA ASP A 105 0.68 9.11 37.87
C ASP A 105 -0.06 7.76 37.80
N ALA A 106 -0.10 7.17 36.60
CA ALA A 106 -0.25 5.73 36.44
C ALA A 106 0.54 5.22 35.23
N VAL A 107 1.69 4.63 35.56
CA VAL A 107 2.57 3.82 34.73
C VAL A 107 1.82 2.60 34.18
N VAL A 108 1.98 2.30 32.89
CA VAL A 108 1.70 0.96 32.35
C VAL A 108 2.87 0.51 31.48
N GLN A 109 3.66 -0.41 32.03
CA GLN A 109 4.60 -1.28 31.30
C GLN A 109 3.98 -2.69 31.21
N SER A 110 4.14 -3.34 30.04
CA SER A 110 4.34 -4.80 29.79
C SER A 110 3.88 -5.10 28.35
N ASP A 111 4.76 -5.25 27.36
CA ASP A 111 5.59 -6.42 27.00
C ASP A 111 4.78 -7.60 26.42
N ALA A 112 4.99 -7.88 25.12
CA ALA A 112 4.59 -9.13 24.48
C ALA A 112 5.57 -9.48 23.34
N VAL A 113 6.46 -10.42 23.66
CA VAL A 113 7.34 -11.19 22.78
C VAL A 113 6.62 -11.85 21.60
N VAL A 114 7.08 -11.59 20.37
CA VAL A 114 6.65 -12.32 19.15
C VAL A 114 7.61 -13.49 18.91
N ARG A 115 7.06 -14.72 18.97
CA ARG A 115 7.72 -15.94 18.47
C ARG A 115 7.50 -16.01 16.96
N SER A 116 8.56 -16.23 16.19
CA SER A 116 8.45 -16.57 14.76
C SER A 116 8.79 -18.05 14.57
N ASP A 117 7.82 -18.76 14.02
CA ASP A 117 7.84 -20.18 13.66
C ASP A 117 8.51 -20.31 12.28
N ALA A 118 9.64 -21.01 12.20
CA ALA A 118 10.41 -21.19 10.98
C ALA A 118 10.04 -22.54 10.34
N ALA A 119 9.13 -22.50 9.36
CA ALA A 119 8.86 -23.60 8.45
C ALA A 119 9.55 -23.35 7.11
N ALA A 120 10.63 -24.08 6.80
CA ALA A 120 11.18 -24.16 5.45
C ALA A 120 11.25 -25.63 5.01
N ARG A 121 10.42 -25.92 4.01
CA ARG A 121 10.24 -27.22 3.37
C ARG A 121 11.35 -27.48 2.34
N SER A 122 11.72 -28.76 2.27
CA SER A 122 12.51 -29.43 1.24
C SER A 122 12.09 -29.10 -0.20
N GLY A 123 13.07 -28.80 -1.06
CA GLY A 123 12.91 -28.71 -2.52
C GLY A 123 14.15 -29.28 -3.21
N SER A 124 13.99 -30.47 -3.78
CA SER A 124 15.02 -31.31 -4.41
C SER A 124 15.55 -30.70 -5.71
N THR A 125 16.86 -30.57 -5.85
CA THR A 125 17.52 -30.09 -7.06
C THR A 125 17.70 -31.24 -8.06
N SER A 126 16.96 -31.21 -9.16
CA SER A 126 17.15 -32.14 -10.28
C SER A 126 18.21 -31.57 -11.22
N HIS A 127 19.41 -32.16 -11.15
CA HIS A 127 20.53 -31.95 -12.08
C HIS A 127 20.13 -32.36 -13.50
N LEU A 128 20.06 -31.39 -14.41
CA LEU A 128 19.88 -31.60 -15.85
C LEU A 128 21.26 -31.55 -16.52
N GLY A 129 21.73 -32.68 -17.05
CA GLY A 129 22.99 -32.79 -17.78
C GLY A 129 22.94 -32.11 -19.16
N PRO A 130 24.11 -31.89 -19.79
CA PRO A 130 24.20 -31.18 -21.07
C PRO A 130 23.54 -31.95 -22.23
N PRO A 131 23.02 -31.25 -23.25
CA PRO A 131 22.34 -31.87 -24.40
C PRO A 131 23.31 -32.65 -25.30
N PRO A 132 22.84 -33.69 -26.02
CA PRO A 132 23.68 -34.47 -26.93
C PRO A 132 24.01 -33.69 -28.22
N ASP A 133 25.21 -33.93 -28.75
CA ASP A 133 25.73 -33.32 -29.97
C ASP A 133 24.93 -33.71 -31.24
N PRO A 134 24.81 -32.81 -32.24
CA PRO A 134 24.13 -33.11 -33.49
C PRO A 134 24.97 -34.05 -34.40
N PRO A 135 24.31 -34.84 -35.28
CA PRO A 135 25.01 -35.75 -36.18
C PRO A 135 25.76 -34.99 -37.30
N ASN A 136 27.01 -35.41 -37.51
CA ASN A 136 27.92 -34.91 -38.54
C ASN A 136 27.34 -35.10 -39.96
N ARG A 137 27.32 -34.05 -40.76
CA ARG A 137 27.05 -34.11 -42.21
C ARG A 137 28.02 -33.25 -42.98
#